data_AF-A0A1B0EZL6-F1
#
_entry.id   AF-A0A1B0EZL6-F1
#
_cell.length_a   1.000
_cell.length_b   1.000
_cell.length_c   1.000
_cell.angle_alpha   90.00
_cell.angle_beta   90.00
_cell.angle_gamma   90.00
#
_symmetry.space_group_name_H-M   'P 1'
#
loop_
_entity.id
_entity.type
_entity.pdbx_description
1 polymer ?
#
loop_
_entity_poly.entity_id
_entity_poly.type
_entity_poly.pdbx_seq_one_letter_code
_entity_poly.pdbx_strand_id
1 'polypeptide(L)'
;MSEVDNYHHLHHPVYTENWKEHPESIELKLDELEKADAFLVVYSVVDKASFSRCEQLISMLQDMDLVRSRALILVGNKIDLARSRAVSSQ
;
A
#
# COMPACT_ATOMS: atom_id res chain seq x y z
N MET A 1 27.12 18.40 25.00
CA MET A 1 27.87 17.19 24.59
C MET A 1 27.52 16.12 25.60
N SER A 2 26.63 15.18 25.32
CA SER A 2 26.37 14.45 24.08
C SER A 2 24.89 14.38 23.74
N GLU A 3 24.59 14.40 22.44
CA GLU A 3 23.35 13.88 21.87
C GLU A 3 22.99 12.55 22.52
N VAL A 4 21.85 12.50 23.21
CA VAL A 4 21.16 11.25 23.46
C VAL A 4 19.91 11.33 22.60
N ASP A 5 20.06 10.70 21.45
CA ASP A 5 19.22 10.83 20.28
C ASP A 5 17.73 10.61 20.53
N ASN A 6 16.98 11.51 19.91
CA ASN A 6 15.55 11.51 19.62
C ASN A 6 15.08 10.22 18.88
N TYR A 7 15.14 9.06 19.52
CA TYR A 7 14.58 7.80 19.00
C TYR A 7 13.20 7.49 19.58
N HIS A 8 12.33 8.49 19.67
CA HIS A 8 10.93 8.33 20.06
C HIS A 8 10.05 9.12 19.12
N HIS A 9 9.97 8.73 17.85
CA HIS A 9 8.83 8.95 16.93
C HIS A 9 9.15 8.35 15.55
N LEU A 10 9.64 7.12 15.49
CA LEU A 10 9.52 6.35 14.25
C LEU A 10 8.08 5.86 14.19
N HIS A 11 7.21 6.66 13.59
CA HIS A 11 5.92 6.20 13.12
C HIS A 11 6.21 5.03 12.17
N HIS A 12 6.06 3.82 12.67
CA HIS A 12 6.18 2.62 11.85
C HIS A 12 5.17 2.72 10.71
N PRO A 13 5.57 2.48 9.45
CA PRO A 13 4.62 2.42 8.34
C PRO A 13 3.56 1.38 8.67
N VAL A 14 2.29 1.79 8.59
CA VAL A 14 1.15 0.92 8.87
C VAL A 14 1.10 -0.17 7.80
N TYR A 15 1.57 -1.37 8.15
CA TYR A 15 1.33 -2.57 7.37
C TYR A 15 -0.11 -3.03 7.66
N THR A 16 -1.03 -2.84 6.72
CA THR A 16 -2.36 -3.46 6.81
C THR A 16 -2.26 -4.92 6.35
N GLU A 17 -1.82 -5.80 7.25
CA GLU A 17 -1.70 -7.25 6.99
C GLU A 17 -3.02 -8.04 7.05
N ASN A 18 -4.19 -7.40 7.14
CA ASN A 18 -5.46 -8.13 7.29
C ASN A 18 -6.19 -8.35 5.95
N TRP A 19 -5.59 -9.17 5.08
CA TRP A 19 -6.16 -9.56 3.78
C TRP A 19 -7.16 -10.73 3.83
N LYS A 20 -7.51 -11.23 5.02
CA LYS A 20 -8.34 -12.45 5.14
C LYS A 20 -9.75 -12.26 5.62
N GLU A 21 -10.10 -11.17 6.29
CA GLU A 21 -11.39 -11.17 7.01
C GLU A 21 -12.51 -10.37 6.32
N HIS A 22 -12.29 -9.17 5.77
CA HIS A 22 -13.40 -8.45 5.11
C HIS A 22 -12.87 -7.47 4.03
N PRO A 23 -12.94 -7.82 2.72
CA PRO A 23 -12.50 -6.91 1.64
C PRO A 23 -13.30 -5.60 1.59
N GLU A 24 -14.49 -5.56 2.18
CA GLU A 24 -15.36 -4.40 2.32
C GLU A 24 -14.99 -3.42 3.46
N SER A 25 -14.04 -3.78 4.33
CA SER A 25 -13.77 -3.04 5.59
C SER A 25 -12.32 -2.60 5.73
N ILE A 26 -11.68 -2.12 4.67
CA ILE A 26 -10.44 -1.37 4.84
C ILE A 26 -10.83 0.04 5.32
N GLU A 27 -11.08 0.20 6.62
CA GLU A 27 -11.12 1.52 7.25
C GLU A 27 -9.69 2.06 7.31
N LEU A 28 -9.27 2.74 6.25
CA LEU A 28 -8.06 3.54 6.30
C LEU A 28 -8.34 4.78 7.12
N LYS A 29 -7.62 4.94 8.23
CA LYS A 29 -7.69 6.17 9.02
C LYS A 29 -6.98 7.29 8.26
N LEU A 30 -7.72 8.33 7.90
CA LEU A 30 -7.20 9.47 7.15
C LEU A 30 -5.97 10.09 7.83
N ASP A 31 -6.02 10.26 9.15
CA ASP A 31 -4.91 10.79 9.96
C ASP A 31 -3.61 9.98 9.84
N GLU A 32 -3.72 8.66 9.58
CA GLU A 32 -2.55 7.80 9.37
C GLU A 32 -2.03 7.91 7.94
N LEU A 33 -2.92 8.02 6.95
CA LEU A 33 -2.56 8.23 5.54
C LEU A 33 -1.86 9.58 5.33
N GLU A 34 -2.31 10.64 5.99
CA GLU A 34 -1.72 11.97 5.88
C GLU A 34 -0.28 12.03 6.42
N LYS A 35 0.02 11.21 7.43
CA LYS A 35 1.35 11.10 8.06
C LYS A 35 2.30 10.17 7.31
N ALA A 36 1.82 9.36 6.38
CA ALA A 36 2.68 8.45 5.63
C ALA A 36 3.62 9.22 4.69
N ASP A 37 4.89 8.82 4.63
CA ASP A 37 5.88 9.38 3.69
C ASP A 37 5.83 8.70 2.31
N ALA A 38 5.32 7.46 2.27
CA ALA A 38 5.21 6.67 1.05
C ALA A 38 4.12 5.59 1.16
N PHE A 39 3.62 5.15 0.00
CA PHE A 39 2.63 4.08 -0.13
C PHE A 39 3.22 2.90 -0.89
N LEU A 40 3.09 1.70 -0.31
CA LEU A 40 3.41 0.44 -0.97
C LEU A 40 2.11 -0.33 -1.22
N VAL A 41 1.66 -0.35 -2.46
CA VAL A 41 0.42 -1.02 -2.88
C VAL A 41 0.80 -2.36 -3.51
N VAL A 42 0.34 -3.47 -2.94
CA VAL A 42 0.75 -4.81 -3.38
C VAL A 42 -0.46 -5.59 -3.89
N TYR A 43 -0.35 -6.14 -5.10
CA TYR A 43 -1.33 -7.07 -5.67
C TYR A 43 -0.69 -8.43 -5.93
N SER A 44 -1.49 -9.46 -6.10
CA SER A 44 -1.04 -10.79 -6.49
C SER A 44 -1.17 -10.95 -8.00
N VAL A 45 -0.09 -11.31 -8.71
CA VAL A 45 -0.12 -11.45 -10.18
C VAL A 45 -1.03 -12.58 -10.67
N VAL A 46 -1.46 -13.46 -9.76
CA VAL A 46 -2.40 -14.55 -10.01
C VAL A 46 -3.85 -14.22 -9.59
N ASP A 47 -4.11 -13.02 -9.06
CA ASP A 47 -5.45 -12.58 -8.67
C ASP A 47 -5.79 -11.22 -9.31
N LYS A 48 -6.59 -11.23 -10.37
CA LYS A 48 -7.03 -10.02 -11.07
C LYS A 48 -7.85 -9.08 -10.18
N ALA A 49 -8.63 -9.61 -9.23
CA ALA A 49 -9.41 -8.78 -8.34
C ALA A 49 -8.49 -7.98 -7.38
N SER A 50 -7.35 -8.55 -6.99
CA SER A 50 -6.35 -7.79 -6.20
C SER A 50 -5.77 -6.61 -6.97
N PHE A 51 -5.57 -6.75 -8.28
CA PHE A 51 -5.12 -5.63 -9.12
C PHE A 51 -6.18 -4.53 -9.23
N SER A 52 -7.44 -4.90 -9.50
CA SER A 52 -8.53 -3.90 -9.58
C SER A 52 -8.78 -3.16 -8.27
N ARG A 53 -8.58 -3.81 -7.12
CA ARG A 53 -8.62 -3.12 -5.81
C ARG A 53 -7.47 -2.13 -5.64
N CYS A 54 -6.28 -2.45 -6.15
CA CYS A 54 -5.14 -1.53 -6.13
C CYS A 54 -5.42 -0.29 -6.98
N GLU A 55 -6.08 -0.44 -8.14
CA GLU A 55 -6.51 0.71 -8.96
C GLU A 55 -7.46 1.63 -8.19
N GLN A 56 -8.45 1.07 -7.49
CA GLN A 56 -9.39 1.83 -6.65
C GLN A 56 -8.66 2.57 -5.52
N LEU A 57 -7.73 1.88 -4.84
CA LEU A 57 -6.94 2.46 -3.75
C LEU A 57 -6.06 3.62 -4.26
N ILE A 58 -5.37 3.44 -5.39
CA ILE A 58 -4.52 4.47 -6.00
C ILE A 58 -5.37 5.68 -6.41
N SER A 59 -6.53 5.47 -7.04
CA SER A 59 -7.45 6.56 -7.40
C SER A 59 -7.87 7.36 -6.16
N MET A 60 -8.22 6.69 -5.07
CA MET A 60 -8.59 7.36 -3.83
C MET A 60 -7.41 8.16 -3.23
N LEU A 61 -6.18 7.62 -3.24
CA LEU A 61 -4.99 8.34 -2.78
C LEU A 61 -4.66 9.55 -3.66
N GLN A 62 -4.99 9.50 -4.96
CA GLN A 62 -4.89 10.62 -5.89
C GLN A 62 -5.94 11.69 -5.61
N ASP A 63 -7.20 11.28 -5.37
CA ASP A 63 -8.30 12.20 -5.06
C ASP A 63 -8.07 12.96 -3.73
N MET A 64 -7.36 12.33 -2.79
CA MET A 64 -6.89 12.94 -1.53
C MET A 64 -5.62 13.79 -1.69
N ASP A 65 -5.09 13.94 -2.90
CA ASP A 65 -3.83 14.64 -3.24
C ASP A 65 -2.58 14.08 -2.51
N LEU A 66 -2.66 12.85 -1.97
CA LEU A 66 -1.60 12.31 -1.12
C LEU A 66 -0.35 11.93 -1.91
N VAL A 67 -0.51 11.47 -3.15
CA VAL A 67 0.58 10.96 -3.99
C VAL A 67 1.28 12.05 -4.82
N ARG A 68 0.85 13.33 -4.70
CA ARG A 68 1.52 14.45 -5.37
C ARG A 68 2.91 14.71 -4.79
N SER A 69 3.06 14.59 -3.48
CA SER A 69 4.29 14.88 -2.74
C SER A 69 4.94 13.65 -2.12
N ARG A 70 4.31 12.48 -2.21
CA ARG A 70 4.72 11.23 -1.56
C ARG A 70 4.94 10.13 -2.61
N ALA A 71 5.87 9.24 -2.33
CA ALA A 71 6.14 8.12 -3.23
C ALA A 71 4.99 7.10 -3.20
N LEU A 72 4.60 6.59 -4.37
CA LEU A 72 3.70 5.44 -4.49
C LEU A 72 4.36 4.35 -5.32
N ILE A 73 4.43 3.13 -4.78
CA ILE A 73 5.04 1.97 -5.42
C ILE A 73 3.97 0.89 -5.53
N LEU A 74 3.67 0.47 -6.76
CA LEU A 74 2.79 -0.65 -7.04
C LEU A 74 3.62 -1.92 -7.28
N VAL A 75 3.34 -2.99 -6.54
CA VAL A 75 4.11 -4.24 -6.56
C VAL A 75 3.24 -5.43 -6.95
N GLY A 76 3.64 -6.11 -8.04
CA GLY A 76 3.09 -7.41 -8.41
C GLY A 76 3.78 -8.54 -7.68
N ASN A 77 3.14 -9.05 -6.63
CA ASN A 77 3.60 -10.15 -5.79
C ASN A 77 3.23 -11.53 -6.36
N LYS A 78 3.90 -12.58 -5.86
CA LYS A 78 3.73 -14.00 -6.26
C LYS A 78 4.17 -14.30 -7.69
N ILE A 79 5.26 -13.67 -8.12
CA ILE A 79 5.79 -13.76 -9.49
C ILE A 79 6.25 -15.18 -9.86
N ASP A 80 6.61 -15.97 -8.85
CA ASP A 80 7.01 -17.38 -8.93
C ASP A 80 5.88 -18.25 -9.51
N LEU A 81 4.62 -17.87 -9.33
CA LEU A 81 3.45 -18.53 -9.90
C LEU A 81 3.20 -18.12 -11.37
N ALA A 82 4.27 -18.01 -12.18
CA ALA A 82 4.21 -17.49 -13.54
C ALA A 82 3.20 -18.22 -14.45
N ARG A 83 3.01 -19.53 -14.24
CA ARG A 83 2.03 -20.36 -14.98
C ARG A 83 0.57 -20.07 -14.62
N SER A 84 0.31 -19.45 -13.48
CA SER A 84 -1.01 -19.07 -12.99
C SER A 84 -1.24 -17.57 -13.08
N ARG A 85 -0.35 -16.83 -13.75
CA ARG A 85 -0.45 -15.38 -13.89
C ARG A 85 -1.75 -15.01 -14.59
N ALA A 86 -2.55 -14.19 -13.91
CA ALA A 86 -3.81 -13.65 -14.41
C ALA A 86 -3.71 -12.15 -14.76
N VAL A 87 -2.62 -11.49 -14.36
CA VAL A 87 -2.33 -10.08 -14.62
C VAL A 87 -1.07 -9.97 -15.47
N SER A 88 -1.20 -9.49 -16.72
CA SER A 88 -0.06 -9.27 -17.62
C SER A 88 0.73 -8.03 -17.22
N SER A 89 2.03 -8.02 -17.51
CA SER A 89 2.78 -6.77 -17.57
C SER A 89 2.21 -5.95 -18.72
N GLN A 90 1.59 -4.80 -18.42
CA GLN A 90 1.27 -3.81 -19.46
C GLN A 90 2.56 -3.24 -20.07
#